data_AF-A0A0P9D7W9-F1
#
_entry.id   AF-A0A0P9D7W9-F1
#
_cell.length_a   1.000
_cell.length_b   1.000
_cell.length_c   1.000
_cell.angle_alpha   90.00
_cell.angle_beta   90.00
_cell.angle_gamma   90.00
#
_symmetry.space_group_name_H-M   'P 1'
#
loop_
_entity.id
_entity.type
_entity.pdbx_description
1 polymer ?
#
loop_
_entity_poly.entity_id
_entity_poly.type
_entity_poly.pdbx_seq_one_letter_code
_entity_poly.pdbx_strand_id
1 'polypeptide(L)'
;MTFPAFVHSVNRNMADGEWPVEGQGWNECGCTAASNAGNLVAHAMRYRKDDFVREAGMFFQPQWGGTPSPVTSWLLQRHGFGTHFGNLQQTDYEAVIRDLIDRGIPVIVELGVVKLGSVAGGVPISGQHSVVVVGYSEPFHDAKGQAHEEYYIVDAQWPALGQFSLKSNNWDFNNDGVEEVFPGNRTLSRQELNAAYPMRTYFPVFPTQSDHDAWYSRYIRVEGGPPLFGWLTGRLLSGSRDIWLGSGGPAI
;
A
#
# COMPACT_ATOMS: atom_id res chain seq x y z
N MET A 1 23.23 9.14 3.37
CA MET A 1 23.41 7.73 2.96
C MET A 1 22.17 7.33 2.19
N THR A 2 22.28 6.46 1.19
CA THR A 2 21.19 6.02 0.31
C THR A 2 21.00 4.52 0.43
N PHE A 3 19.79 4.03 0.10
CA PHE A 3 19.52 2.60 -0.01
C PHE A 3 20.46 1.90 -1.01
N PRO A 4 20.59 0.56 -0.95
CA PRO A 4 21.32 -0.19 -1.97
C PRO A 4 20.86 0.18 -3.39
N ALA A 5 21.78 0.15 -4.36
CA ALA A 5 21.53 0.71 -5.70
C ALA A 5 20.38 0.04 -6.47
N PHE A 6 20.07 -1.22 -6.16
CA PHE A 6 18.95 -1.97 -6.74
C PHE A 6 17.60 -1.65 -6.09
N VAL A 7 17.56 -0.80 -5.05
CA VAL A 7 16.34 -0.46 -4.30
C VAL A 7 15.74 0.83 -4.84
N HIS A 8 14.45 0.74 -5.17
CA HIS A 8 13.59 1.84 -5.53
C HIS A 8 12.71 2.18 -4.33
N SER A 9 12.59 3.47 -4.00
CA SER A 9 11.77 3.90 -2.86
C SER A 9 11.19 5.29 -3.06
N VAL A 10 10.04 5.51 -2.42
CA VAL A 10 9.34 6.80 -2.41
C VAL A 10 10.12 7.91 -1.70
N ASN A 11 11.00 7.53 -0.77
CA ASN A 11 11.97 8.43 -0.16
C ASN A 11 13.37 7.81 -0.32
N ARG A 12 14.36 8.59 -0.76
CA ARG A 12 15.74 8.11 -0.93
C ARG A 12 16.61 8.28 0.32
N ASN A 13 16.16 9.08 1.28
CA ASN A 13 16.90 9.33 2.52
C ASN A 13 16.60 8.24 3.55
N MET A 14 17.63 7.68 4.16
CA MET A 14 17.50 6.57 5.12
C MET A 14 17.36 7.02 6.57
N ALA A 15 17.50 8.31 6.86
CA ALA A 15 17.42 8.80 8.24
C ALA A 15 16.01 8.62 8.82
N ASP A 16 15.90 8.09 10.05
CA ASP A 16 14.60 7.84 10.71
C ASP A 16 13.67 9.07 10.70
N GLY A 17 14.22 10.28 10.86
CA GLY A 17 13.44 11.53 10.84
C GLY A 17 12.80 11.87 9.49
N GLU A 18 13.27 11.25 8.40
CA GLU A 18 12.77 11.41 7.04
C GLU A 18 11.69 10.37 6.71
N TRP A 19 11.44 9.44 7.63
CA TRP A 19 10.39 8.44 7.58
C TRP A 19 9.37 8.73 8.68
N PRO A 20 8.52 9.76 8.52
CA PRO A 20 7.56 10.22 9.52
C PRO A 20 6.36 9.27 9.63
N VAL A 21 6.62 8.04 10.05
CA VAL A 21 5.61 6.97 10.16
C VAL A 21 5.52 6.47 11.59
N GLU A 22 4.35 5.94 11.93
CA GLU A 22 4.07 5.44 13.27
C GLU A 22 3.39 4.07 13.26
N GLY A 23 3.50 3.36 14.40
CA GLY A 23 2.78 2.12 14.65
C GLY A 23 1.30 2.35 14.94
N GLN A 24 0.48 1.37 14.64
CA GLN A 24 -0.97 1.44 14.82
C GLN A 24 -1.42 1.00 16.22
N GLY A 25 -2.63 1.43 16.61
CA GLY A 25 -3.40 0.78 17.67
C GLY A 25 -4.22 -0.41 17.19
N TRP A 26 -5.09 -0.90 18.06
CA TRP A 26 -5.92 -2.09 17.80
C TRP A 26 -6.92 -1.83 16.66
N ASN A 27 -6.79 -2.60 15.57
CA ASN A 27 -7.63 -2.52 14.36
C ASN A 27 -7.63 -1.15 13.66
N GLU A 28 -6.59 -0.33 13.86
CA GLU A 28 -6.44 1.00 13.25
C GLU A 28 -5.66 0.98 11.91
N CYS A 29 -5.49 -0.18 11.27
CA CYS A 29 -4.60 -0.34 10.11
C CYS A 29 -4.94 0.61 8.96
N GLY A 30 -6.23 0.76 8.59
CA GLY A 30 -6.65 1.65 7.51
C GLY A 30 -6.35 3.14 7.80
N CYS A 31 -6.71 3.61 9.00
CA CYS A 31 -6.42 4.98 9.44
C CYS A 31 -4.91 5.26 9.54
N THR A 32 -4.15 4.31 10.08
CA THR A 32 -2.71 4.46 10.28
C THR A 32 -1.94 4.39 8.96
N ALA A 33 -2.36 3.53 8.03
CA ALA A 33 -1.80 3.49 6.69
C ALA A 33 -2.05 4.82 5.94
N ALA A 34 -3.25 5.39 6.07
CA ALA A 34 -3.59 6.69 5.49
C ALA A 34 -2.74 7.82 6.07
N SER A 35 -2.60 7.91 7.40
CA SER A 35 -1.77 8.95 8.02
C SER A 35 -0.29 8.79 7.67
N ASN A 36 0.23 7.55 7.67
CA ASN A 36 1.62 7.27 7.29
C ASN A 36 1.91 7.63 5.83
N ALA A 37 1.03 7.24 4.89
CA ALA A 37 1.18 7.60 3.49
C ALA A 37 1.14 9.13 3.29
N GLY A 38 0.20 9.82 3.96
CA GLY A 38 0.13 11.29 3.94
C GLY A 38 1.37 11.97 4.52
N ASN A 39 1.93 11.44 5.61
CA ASN A 39 3.17 11.95 6.20
C ASN A 39 4.39 11.74 5.30
N LEU A 40 4.47 10.60 4.61
CA LEU A 40 5.52 10.33 3.64
C LEU A 40 5.50 11.35 2.49
N VAL A 41 4.31 11.65 1.96
CA VAL A 41 4.13 12.70 0.92
C VAL A 41 4.46 14.09 1.46
N ALA A 42 4.12 14.37 2.72
CA ALA A 42 4.40 15.65 3.36
C ALA A 42 5.84 15.80 3.87
N HIS A 43 6.63 14.72 3.87
CA HIS A 43 7.96 14.63 4.47
C HIS A 43 8.03 15.14 5.92
N ALA A 44 6.92 15.00 6.68
CA ALA A 44 6.84 15.43 8.06
C ALA A 44 5.73 14.66 8.80
N MET A 45 5.88 14.51 10.12
CA MET A 45 4.85 13.93 11.01
C MET A 45 3.73 14.97 11.25
N ARG A 46 2.92 15.20 10.22
CA ARG A 46 1.84 16.21 10.19
C ARG A 46 0.46 15.61 10.51
N TYR A 47 0.27 14.36 10.14
CA TYR A 47 -0.98 13.61 10.22
C TYR A 47 -0.83 12.51 11.26
N ARG A 48 -1.66 12.52 12.29
CA ARG A 48 -1.64 11.52 13.37
C ARG A 48 -2.73 10.49 13.11
N LYS A 49 -2.43 9.20 13.34
CA LYS A 49 -3.42 8.12 13.18
C LYS A 49 -4.68 8.35 14.02
N ASP A 50 -4.54 8.93 15.21
CA ASP A 50 -5.65 9.17 16.14
C ASP A 50 -6.64 10.21 15.59
N ASP A 51 -6.15 11.16 14.78
CA ASP A 51 -7.00 12.14 14.11
C ASP A 51 -7.83 11.47 13.02
N PHE A 52 -7.22 10.55 12.25
CA PHE A 52 -7.91 9.76 11.24
C PHE A 52 -8.97 8.84 11.86
N VAL A 53 -8.65 8.18 12.98
CA VAL A 53 -9.61 7.36 13.74
C VAL A 53 -10.79 8.19 14.23
N ARG A 54 -10.52 9.37 14.80
CA ARG A 54 -11.55 10.29 15.28
C ARG A 54 -12.43 10.82 14.14
N GLU A 55 -11.85 11.13 12.99
CA GLU A 55 -12.57 11.59 11.80
C GLU A 55 -13.38 10.50 11.11
N ALA A 56 -12.92 9.25 11.15
CA ALA A 56 -13.69 8.09 10.71
C ALA A 56 -14.98 7.93 11.54
N GLY A 57 -14.94 8.30 12.83
CA GLY A 57 -16.12 8.35 13.70
C GLY A 57 -16.87 7.02 13.73
N MET A 58 -18.15 7.04 13.37
CA MET A 58 -19.00 5.83 13.37
C MET A 58 -18.59 4.77 12.33
N PHE A 59 -17.74 5.13 11.36
CA PHE A 59 -17.21 4.19 10.37
C PHE A 59 -16.01 3.40 10.89
N PHE A 60 -15.41 3.81 12.01
CA PHE A 60 -14.40 3.01 12.70
C PHE A 60 -15.07 2.09 13.71
N GLN A 61 -15.03 0.79 13.44
CA GLN A 61 -15.59 -0.24 14.30
C GLN A 61 -14.48 -1.19 14.76
N PRO A 62 -13.79 -0.89 15.89
CA PRO A 62 -12.63 -1.65 16.33
C PRO A 62 -12.96 -3.10 16.68
N GLN A 63 -14.21 -3.42 17.01
CA GLN A 63 -14.62 -4.80 17.26
C GLN A 63 -14.85 -5.59 15.96
N TRP A 64 -15.07 -4.92 14.83
CA TRP A 64 -15.54 -5.52 13.57
C TRP A 64 -14.54 -5.33 12.42
N GLY A 65 -13.26 -5.11 12.74
CA GLY A 65 -12.18 -5.05 11.76
C GLY A 65 -11.75 -3.64 11.32
N GLY A 66 -12.13 -2.59 12.05
CA GLY A 66 -11.61 -1.24 11.82
C GLY A 66 -12.50 -0.42 10.88
N THR A 67 -11.92 0.16 9.83
CA THR A 67 -12.62 0.99 8.84
C THR A 67 -12.82 0.26 7.51
N PRO A 68 -13.97 0.40 6.84
CA PRO A 68 -14.15 -0.05 5.45
C PRO A 68 -13.19 0.64 4.47
N SER A 69 -12.75 -0.08 3.44
CA SER A 69 -11.81 0.39 2.40
C SER A 69 -12.15 1.76 1.79
N PRO A 70 -13.41 2.09 1.42
CA PRO A 70 -13.74 3.41 0.87
C PRO A 70 -13.49 4.57 1.85
N VAL A 71 -13.54 4.31 3.15
CA VAL A 71 -13.33 5.33 4.20
C VAL A 71 -11.87 5.79 4.18
N THR A 72 -10.92 4.90 3.91
CA THR A 72 -9.50 5.26 3.74
C THR A 72 -9.32 6.29 2.62
N SER A 73 -9.94 6.06 1.45
CA SER A 73 -9.90 7.01 0.34
C SER A 73 -10.56 8.35 0.70
N TRP A 74 -11.71 8.32 1.38
CA TRP A 74 -12.40 9.53 1.80
C TRP A 74 -11.58 10.35 2.81
N LEU A 75 -10.94 9.70 3.78
CA LEU A 75 -10.07 10.36 4.76
C LEU A 75 -8.89 11.04 4.04
N LEU A 76 -8.20 10.35 3.14
CA LEU A 76 -7.10 10.95 2.36
C LEU A 76 -7.55 12.19 1.57
N GLN A 77 -8.67 12.08 0.83
CA GLN A 77 -9.24 13.21 0.08
C GLN A 77 -9.63 14.38 0.98
N ARG A 78 -10.19 14.09 2.16
CA ARG A 78 -10.53 15.09 3.17
C ARG A 78 -9.30 15.87 3.66
N HIS A 79 -8.13 15.24 3.70
CA HIS A 79 -6.85 15.86 4.06
C HIS A 79 -6.12 16.51 2.88
N GLY A 80 -6.77 16.58 1.70
CA GLY A 80 -6.28 17.29 0.51
C GLY A 80 -5.41 16.45 -0.42
N PHE A 81 -5.22 15.16 -0.13
CA PHE A 81 -4.44 14.27 -0.98
C PHE A 81 -5.24 13.79 -2.18
N GLY A 82 -4.54 13.58 -3.29
CA GLY A 82 -5.11 12.91 -4.45
C GLY A 82 -5.08 11.40 -4.28
N THR A 83 -6.23 10.76 -4.39
CA THR A 83 -6.34 9.29 -4.33
C THR A 83 -7.67 8.85 -4.92
N HIS A 84 -7.79 7.54 -5.13
CA HIS A 84 -9.07 6.86 -5.31
C HIS A 84 -9.03 5.50 -4.63
N PHE A 85 -10.18 4.82 -4.59
CA PHE A 85 -10.29 3.42 -4.17
C PHE A 85 -10.31 2.53 -5.42
N GLY A 86 -9.16 1.94 -5.73
CA GLY A 86 -8.95 1.19 -6.97
C GLY A 86 -8.70 -0.29 -6.77
N ASN A 87 -8.75 -1.02 -7.88
CA ASN A 87 -8.57 -2.46 -7.95
C ASN A 87 -7.76 -2.88 -9.17
N LEU A 88 -6.65 -3.58 -8.95
CA LEU A 88 -5.70 -4.01 -9.98
C LEU A 88 -5.88 -5.49 -10.39
N GLN A 89 -7.02 -6.14 -10.11
CA GLN A 89 -7.23 -7.56 -10.46
C GLN A 89 -7.21 -7.84 -11.96
N GLN A 90 -7.44 -6.83 -12.80
CA GLN A 90 -7.53 -6.96 -14.25
C GLN A 90 -6.24 -6.53 -14.97
N THR A 91 -5.15 -6.33 -14.24
CA THR A 91 -3.89 -5.85 -14.81
C THR A 91 -2.69 -6.40 -14.06
N ASP A 92 -1.49 -6.14 -14.59
CA ASP A 92 -0.26 -6.40 -13.86
C ASP A 92 -0.13 -5.34 -12.75
N TYR A 93 -0.53 -5.73 -11.53
CA TYR A 93 -0.46 -4.86 -10.37
C TYR A 93 0.98 -4.42 -10.05
N GLU A 94 1.99 -5.24 -10.39
CA GLU A 94 3.39 -4.91 -10.14
C GLU A 94 3.81 -3.73 -11.00
N ALA A 95 3.42 -3.71 -12.28
CA ALA A 95 3.70 -2.59 -13.18
C ALA A 95 3.13 -1.27 -12.65
N VAL A 96 1.90 -1.29 -12.12
CA VAL A 96 1.25 -0.09 -11.56
C VAL A 96 1.94 0.36 -10.28
N ILE A 97 2.18 -0.55 -9.33
CA ILE A 97 2.84 -0.21 -8.06
C ILE A 97 4.26 0.32 -8.32
N ARG A 98 5.04 -0.34 -9.18
CA ARG A 98 6.42 0.10 -9.48
C ARG A 98 6.45 1.49 -10.11
N ASP A 99 5.59 1.78 -11.10
CA ASP A 99 5.49 3.13 -11.69
C ASP A 99 5.14 4.20 -10.65
N LEU A 100 4.24 3.90 -9.71
CA LEU A 100 3.90 4.82 -8.62
C LEU A 100 5.09 5.05 -7.68
N ILE A 101 5.79 3.98 -7.27
CA ILE A 101 6.98 4.09 -6.42
C ILE A 101 8.09 4.89 -7.11
N ASP A 102 8.35 4.66 -8.40
CA ASP A 102 9.35 5.40 -9.17
C ASP A 102 9.05 6.90 -9.27
N ARG A 103 7.78 7.29 -9.12
CA ARG A 103 7.33 8.68 -9.07
C ARG A 103 7.35 9.28 -7.67
N GLY A 104 7.76 8.52 -6.66
CA GLY A 104 7.71 8.98 -5.27
C GLY A 104 6.32 8.89 -4.63
N ILE A 105 5.40 8.11 -5.20
CA ILE A 105 4.01 8.00 -4.74
C ILE A 105 3.85 6.74 -3.88
N PRO A 106 3.62 6.87 -2.56
CA PRO A 106 3.33 5.72 -1.71
C PRO A 106 1.96 5.13 -2.05
N VAL A 107 1.85 3.82 -1.93
CA VAL A 107 0.63 3.08 -2.29
C VAL A 107 0.14 2.30 -1.10
N ILE A 108 -1.06 2.60 -0.61
CA ILE A 108 -1.70 1.77 0.39
C ILE A 108 -2.26 0.54 -0.31
N VAL A 109 -2.01 -0.65 0.23
CA VAL A 109 -2.58 -1.91 -0.23
C VAL A 109 -3.20 -2.65 0.94
N GLU A 110 -4.17 -3.51 0.65
CA GLU A 110 -4.80 -4.36 1.67
C GLU A 110 -4.37 -5.81 1.49
N LEU A 111 -3.64 -6.33 2.48
CA LEU A 111 -3.22 -7.72 2.56
C LEU A 111 -4.34 -8.59 3.14
N GLY A 112 -4.36 -9.88 2.76
CA GLY A 112 -5.36 -10.85 3.16
C GLY A 112 -6.72 -10.66 2.47
N VAL A 113 -7.71 -11.43 2.93
CA VAL A 113 -9.09 -11.36 2.43
C VAL A 113 -10.06 -11.51 3.60
N VAL A 114 -10.97 -10.57 3.74
CA VAL A 114 -12.18 -10.75 4.54
C VAL A 114 -13.27 -11.32 3.63
N LYS A 115 -13.89 -12.42 4.07
CA LYS A 115 -14.98 -13.07 3.34
C LYS A 115 -16.30 -12.88 4.08
N LEU A 116 -17.35 -12.50 3.34
CA LEU A 116 -18.71 -12.43 3.85
C LEU A 116 -19.37 -13.82 3.75
N GLY A 117 -19.80 -14.36 4.89
CA GLY A 117 -20.40 -15.70 5.01
C GLY A 117 -19.51 -16.68 5.79
N SER A 118 -20.12 -17.53 6.62
CA SER A 118 -19.45 -18.37 7.64
C SER A 118 -18.87 -19.70 7.12
N VAL A 119 -18.86 -19.96 5.82
CA VAL A 119 -18.47 -21.26 5.25
C VAL A 119 -17.52 -21.09 4.07
N ALA A 120 -16.68 -22.09 3.83
CA ALA A 120 -15.80 -22.20 2.67
C ALA A 120 -16.62 -21.97 1.37
N GLY A 121 -16.55 -20.76 0.82
CA GLY A 121 -17.44 -20.27 -0.23
C GLY A 121 -17.91 -18.82 -0.03
N GLY A 122 -17.60 -18.18 1.11
CA GLY A 122 -17.92 -16.77 1.35
C GLY A 122 -17.36 -15.82 0.28
N VAL A 123 -18.12 -14.78 -0.04
CA VAL A 123 -17.77 -13.79 -1.06
C VAL A 123 -16.65 -12.90 -0.51
N PRO A 124 -15.50 -12.76 -1.20
CA PRO A 124 -14.46 -11.84 -0.78
C PRO A 124 -14.98 -10.40 -0.87
N ILE A 125 -14.88 -9.65 0.23
CA ILE A 125 -15.45 -8.29 0.32
C ILE A 125 -14.41 -7.19 0.49
N SER A 126 -13.27 -7.45 1.12
CA SER A 126 -12.19 -6.47 1.33
C SER A 126 -10.88 -7.18 1.66
N GLY A 127 -9.76 -6.45 1.70
CA GLY A 127 -8.58 -6.96 2.38
C GLY A 127 -8.73 -6.90 3.90
N GLN A 128 -7.82 -7.58 4.59
CA GLN A 128 -7.84 -7.76 6.05
C GLN A 128 -6.93 -6.77 6.79
N HIS A 129 -5.82 -6.36 6.17
CA HIS A 129 -4.79 -5.55 6.82
C HIS A 129 -4.23 -4.50 5.85
N SER A 130 -4.33 -3.22 6.20
CA SER A 130 -3.79 -2.13 5.38
C SER A 130 -2.32 -1.86 5.69
N VAL A 131 -1.48 -1.79 4.66
CA VAL A 131 -0.05 -1.45 4.74
C VAL A 131 0.30 -0.44 3.65
N VAL A 132 1.43 0.26 3.78
CA VAL A 132 1.91 1.19 2.74
C VAL A 132 3.09 0.58 2.01
N VAL A 133 2.98 0.34 0.70
CA VAL A 133 4.12 0.00 -0.15
C VAL A 133 4.93 1.26 -0.40
N VAL A 134 6.22 1.19 -0.09
CA VAL A 134 7.15 2.33 -0.10
C VAL A 134 8.41 2.06 -0.90
N GLY A 135 8.59 0.85 -1.41
CA GLY A 135 9.72 0.49 -2.25
C GLY A 135 9.62 -0.89 -2.86
N TYR A 136 10.53 -1.17 -3.78
CA TYR A 136 10.78 -2.51 -4.33
C TYR A 136 12.26 -2.65 -4.71
N SER A 137 12.73 -3.87 -4.96
CA SER A 137 14.06 -4.13 -5.51
C SER A 137 14.03 -4.65 -6.94
N GLU A 138 15.03 -4.28 -7.73
CA GLU A 138 15.42 -5.07 -8.89
C GLU A 138 15.95 -6.45 -8.43
N PRO A 139 15.88 -7.50 -9.26
CA PRO A 139 16.41 -8.80 -8.91
C PRO A 139 17.90 -8.73 -8.49
N PHE A 140 18.22 -9.23 -7.31
CA PHE A 140 19.60 -9.26 -6.79
C PHE A 140 19.92 -10.61 -6.16
N HIS A 141 21.19 -10.84 -5.82
CA HIS A 141 21.62 -12.02 -5.09
C HIS A 141 22.25 -11.61 -3.77
N ASP A 142 21.93 -12.33 -2.69
CA ASP A 142 22.59 -12.12 -1.40
C ASP A 142 24.00 -12.76 -1.35
N ALA A 143 24.68 -12.61 -0.21
CA ALA A 143 26.00 -13.20 0.03
C ALA A 143 26.05 -14.74 -0.11
N LYS A 144 24.90 -15.43 0.00
CA LYS A 144 24.78 -16.88 -0.15
C LYS A 144 24.45 -17.29 -1.58
N GLY A 145 24.30 -16.33 -2.49
CA GLY A 145 23.89 -16.57 -3.88
C GLY A 145 22.40 -16.89 -4.02
N GLN A 146 21.57 -16.59 -3.01
CA GLN A 146 20.13 -16.72 -3.14
C GLN A 146 19.57 -15.52 -3.90
N ALA A 147 18.72 -15.78 -4.90
CA ALA A 147 18.07 -14.74 -5.67
C ALA A 147 16.89 -14.13 -4.88
N HIS A 148 16.80 -12.81 -4.94
CA HIS A 148 15.79 -12.01 -4.24
C HIS A 148 15.15 -11.01 -5.20
N GLU A 149 13.84 -10.80 -5.03
CA GLU A 149 13.06 -9.72 -5.65
C GLU A 149 11.98 -9.38 -4.62
N GLU A 150 11.97 -8.13 -4.15
CA GLU A 150 11.35 -7.76 -2.88
C GLU A 150 10.47 -6.52 -3.01
N TYR A 151 9.51 -6.41 -2.10
CA TYR A 151 8.70 -5.23 -1.86
C TYR A 151 8.87 -4.79 -0.41
N TYR A 152 9.07 -3.48 -0.25
CA TYR A 152 9.30 -2.84 1.03
C TYR A 152 8.04 -2.12 1.47
N ILE A 153 7.58 -2.41 2.69
CA ILE A 153 6.34 -1.88 3.23
C ILE A 153 6.53 -1.23 4.59
N VAL A 154 5.70 -0.21 4.85
CA VAL A 154 5.39 0.27 6.19
C VAL A 154 4.16 -0.50 6.67
N ASP A 155 4.40 -1.48 7.53
CA ASP A 155 3.39 -2.26 8.25
C ASP A 155 3.34 -1.78 9.71
N ALA A 156 2.33 -0.96 10.02
CA ALA A 156 2.20 -0.32 11.32
C ALA A 156 1.95 -1.29 12.48
N GLN A 157 1.61 -2.55 12.19
CA GLN A 157 1.42 -3.61 13.19
C GLN A 157 2.65 -4.53 13.32
N TRP A 158 3.58 -4.52 12.37
CA TRP A 158 4.70 -5.45 12.37
C TRP A 158 5.79 -5.07 13.40
N PRO A 159 6.40 -6.06 14.10
CA PRO A 159 6.06 -7.49 14.11
C PRO A 159 4.85 -7.83 14.99
N ALA A 160 4.54 -6.97 15.95
CA ALA A 160 3.31 -7.01 16.75
C ALA A 160 2.90 -5.59 17.17
N LEU A 161 1.63 -5.42 17.59
CA LEU A 161 1.13 -4.14 18.07
C LEU A 161 2.03 -3.56 19.18
N GLY A 162 2.39 -2.29 19.04
CA GLY A 162 3.29 -1.60 19.96
C GLY A 162 4.79 -1.88 19.78
N GLN A 163 5.18 -2.69 18.79
CA GLN A 163 6.58 -3.04 18.51
C GLN A 163 7.13 -2.45 17.19
N PHE A 164 6.37 -1.53 16.59
CA PHE A 164 6.76 -0.87 15.34
C PHE A 164 8.15 -0.23 15.44
N SER A 165 9.03 -0.53 14.49
CA SER A 165 10.35 0.09 14.37
C SER A 165 10.84 0.07 12.93
N LEU A 166 11.33 1.21 12.43
CA LEU A 166 11.95 1.29 11.09
C LEU A 166 13.21 0.43 10.96
N LYS A 167 13.86 0.10 12.07
CA LYS A 167 15.06 -0.75 12.08
C LYS A 167 14.74 -2.23 11.89
N SER A 168 13.47 -2.63 11.94
CA SER A 168 13.06 -4.02 11.79
C SER A 168 13.34 -4.60 10.40
N ASN A 169 13.68 -3.77 9.42
CA ASN A 169 13.99 -4.19 8.06
C ASN A 169 15.49 -4.19 7.74
N ASN A 170 16.33 -3.80 8.69
CA ASN A 170 17.77 -3.77 8.49
C ASN A 170 18.33 -5.19 8.54
N TRP A 171 19.23 -5.50 7.61
CA TRP A 171 19.95 -6.77 7.57
C TRP A 171 21.24 -6.59 6.79
N ASP A 172 22.25 -7.39 7.13
CA ASP A 172 23.53 -7.46 6.43
C ASP A 172 23.39 -8.42 5.23
N PHE A 173 22.99 -7.87 4.07
CA PHE A 173 22.64 -8.70 2.90
C PHE A 173 23.90 -9.22 2.19
N ASN A 174 25.01 -8.50 2.31
CA ASN A 174 26.28 -8.79 1.63
C ASN A 174 27.26 -9.57 2.55
N ASN A 175 26.92 -9.75 3.83
CA ASN A 175 27.68 -10.44 4.86
C ASN A 175 29.08 -9.82 5.09
N ASP A 176 29.17 -8.49 5.08
CA ASP A 176 30.38 -7.72 5.38
C ASP A 176 30.49 -7.28 6.86
N GLY A 177 29.47 -7.57 7.66
CA GLY A 177 29.38 -7.23 9.08
C GLY A 177 28.72 -5.88 9.37
N VAL A 178 28.19 -5.19 8.34
CA VAL A 178 27.45 -3.93 8.47
C VAL A 178 26.01 -4.13 7.99
N GLU A 179 25.04 -3.82 8.85
CA GLU A 179 23.63 -3.86 8.42
C GLU A 179 23.33 -2.74 7.41
N GLU A 180 22.80 -3.12 6.26
CA GLU A 180 22.17 -2.16 5.36
C GLU A 180 20.76 -1.81 5.84
N VAL A 181 20.40 -0.55 5.62
CA VAL A 181 19.05 -0.05 5.86
C VAL A 181 18.23 -0.29 4.61
N PHE A 182 16.99 -0.73 4.78
CA PHE A 182 16.01 -0.91 3.70
C PHE A 182 14.75 -0.08 3.96
N PRO A 183 13.99 0.29 2.92
CA PRO A 183 12.80 1.12 3.09
C PRO A 183 11.75 0.44 3.99
N GLY A 184 10.95 1.24 4.69
CA GLY A 184 9.88 0.73 5.56
C GLY A 184 10.38 -0.07 6.77
N ASN A 185 9.53 -0.93 7.32
CA ASN A 185 9.85 -1.76 8.50
C ASN A 185 9.63 -3.26 8.27
N ARG A 186 9.23 -3.65 7.07
CA ARG A 186 8.97 -5.04 6.70
C ARG A 186 9.23 -5.25 5.22
N THR A 187 9.87 -6.37 4.91
CA THR A 187 10.09 -6.86 3.55
C THR A 187 9.16 -8.03 3.27
N LEU A 188 8.62 -8.07 2.05
CA LEU A 188 7.97 -9.23 1.48
C LEU A 188 8.70 -9.59 0.19
N SER A 189 9.04 -10.85 -0.01
CA SER A 189 9.40 -11.32 -1.35
C SER A 189 8.25 -11.08 -2.32
N ARG A 190 8.55 -10.98 -3.60
CA ARG A 190 7.55 -10.87 -4.67
C ARG A 190 6.47 -11.96 -4.57
N GLN A 191 6.87 -13.20 -4.24
CA GLN A 191 5.94 -14.31 -4.09
C GLN A 191 5.03 -14.12 -2.86
N GLU A 192 5.59 -13.68 -1.73
CA GLU A 192 4.81 -13.40 -0.52
C GLU A 192 3.81 -12.27 -0.73
N LEU A 193 4.22 -11.17 -1.37
CA LEU A 193 3.28 -10.10 -1.71
C LEU A 193 2.18 -10.62 -2.63
N ASN A 194 2.53 -11.38 -3.67
CA ASN A 194 1.56 -11.94 -4.60
C ASN A 194 0.51 -12.81 -3.90
N ALA A 195 0.93 -13.65 -2.95
CA ALA A 195 0.04 -14.51 -2.17
C ALA A 195 -0.78 -13.71 -1.14
N ALA A 196 -0.16 -12.72 -0.49
CA ALA A 196 -0.78 -11.92 0.55
C ALA A 196 -1.69 -10.81 0.02
N TYR A 197 -1.62 -10.45 -1.26
CA TYR A 197 -2.38 -9.34 -1.85
C TYR A 197 -3.43 -9.77 -2.91
N PRO A 198 -4.35 -10.70 -2.61
CA PRO A 198 -5.25 -11.28 -3.61
C PRO A 198 -6.39 -10.35 -4.06
N MET A 199 -6.80 -9.39 -3.23
CA MET A 199 -7.88 -8.45 -3.57
C MET A 199 -7.46 -7.41 -4.60
N ARG A 200 -6.14 -7.13 -4.69
CA ARG A 200 -5.57 -6.08 -5.53
C ARG A 200 -6.15 -4.68 -5.28
N THR A 201 -6.71 -4.46 -4.09
CA THR A 201 -7.16 -3.14 -3.62
C THR A 201 -5.98 -2.22 -3.37
N TYR A 202 -5.97 -1.05 -4.01
CA TYR A 202 -4.93 -0.05 -3.80
C TYR A 202 -5.48 1.36 -3.66
N PHE A 203 -4.71 2.22 -2.98
CA PHE A 203 -4.95 3.64 -2.84
C PHE A 203 -3.61 4.38 -3.04
N PRO A 204 -3.36 4.94 -4.24
CA PRO A 204 -2.16 5.73 -4.47
C PRO A 204 -2.33 7.12 -3.83
N VAL A 205 -1.33 7.58 -3.06
CA VAL A 205 -1.45 8.84 -2.31
C VAL A 205 -0.60 9.93 -2.95
N PHE A 206 -1.24 10.78 -3.75
CA PHE A 206 -0.61 11.91 -4.42
C PHE A 206 -0.67 13.19 -3.57
N PRO A 207 0.28 14.13 -3.74
CA PRO A 207 0.25 15.43 -3.07
C PRO A 207 -1.05 16.19 -3.27
N THR A 208 -1.64 16.11 -4.47
CA THR A 208 -2.90 16.78 -4.81
C THR A 208 -3.81 15.91 -5.67
N GLN A 209 -5.11 16.18 -5.65
CA GLN A 209 -6.08 15.52 -6.54
C GLN A 209 -5.77 15.77 -8.02
N SER A 210 -5.25 16.94 -8.39
CA SER A 210 -4.86 17.23 -9.78
C SER A 210 -3.69 16.36 -10.25
N ASP A 211 -2.70 16.09 -9.39
CA ASP A 211 -1.57 15.21 -9.73
C ASP A 211 -2.06 13.78 -9.95
N HIS A 212 -2.95 13.33 -9.07
CA HIS A 212 -3.63 12.05 -9.21
C HIS A 212 -4.39 11.96 -10.54
N ASP A 213 -5.24 12.93 -10.85
CA ASP A 213 -6.09 12.90 -12.05
C ASP A 213 -5.26 12.95 -13.34
N ALA A 214 -4.14 13.68 -13.33
CA ALA A 214 -3.20 13.72 -14.44
C ALA A 214 -2.52 12.35 -14.67
N TRP A 215 -2.12 11.66 -13.60
CA TRP A 215 -1.60 10.29 -13.71
C TRP A 215 -2.69 9.31 -14.16
N TYR A 216 -3.84 9.34 -13.48
CA TYR A 216 -4.95 8.40 -13.69
C TYR A 216 -5.49 8.48 -15.12
N SER A 217 -5.72 9.69 -15.64
CA SER A 217 -6.21 9.88 -17.02
C SER A 217 -5.22 9.45 -18.10
N ARG A 218 -3.91 9.44 -17.79
CA ARG A 218 -2.85 9.05 -18.72
C ARG A 218 -2.61 7.54 -18.71
N TYR A 219 -2.68 6.91 -17.54
CA TYR A 219 -2.16 5.57 -17.35
C TYR A 219 -3.20 4.54 -16.94
N ILE A 220 -4.42 4.96 -16.59
CA ILE A 220 -5.47 4.04 -16.15
C ILE A 220 -6.71 4.17 -17.04
N ARG A 221 -7.26 3.02 -17.41
CA ARG A 221 -8.60 2.90 -17.96
C ARG A 221 -9.49 2.17 -16.97
N VAL A 222 -10.67 2.73 -16.71
CA VAL A 222 -11.72 2.02 -15.96
C VAL A 222 -12.43 1.06 -16.89
N GLU A 223 -12.50 -0.22 -16.51
CA GLU A 223 -13.31 -1.21 -17.24
C GLU A 223 -14.79 -0.77 -17.23
N GLY A 224 -15.37 -0.58 -18.42
CA GLY A 224 -16.77 -0.23 -18.62
C GLY A 224 -17.50 -1.36 -19.33
N GLY A 225 -18.42 -2.02 -18.63
CA GLY A 225 -19.35 -3.01 -19.20
C GLY A 225 -20.81 -2.61 -18.93
N PRO A 226 -21.79 -3.09 -19.72
CA PRO A 226 -23.20 -2.77 -19.52
C PRO A 226 -23.71 -3.27 -18.16
N PRO A 227 -24.65 -2.55 -17.52
CA PRO A 227 -25.05 -2.81 -16.14
C PRO A 227 -26.01 -4.01 -16.09
N LEU A 228 -25.50 -5.22 -15.92
CA LEU A 228 -26.32 -6.38 -15.57
C LEU A 228 -26.25 -6.61 -14.06
N PHE A 229 -27.16 -5.94 -13.35
CA PHE A 229 -27.77 -6.20 -12.02
C PHE A 229 -26.97 -6.73 -10.80
N GLY A 230 -25.67 -7.08 -10.91
CA GLY A 230 -24.82 -7.52 -9.79
C GLY A 230 -23.57 -6.65 -9.55
N TRP A 231 -23.39 -5.57 -10.31
CA TRP A 231 -22.11 -4.84 -10.41
C TRP A 231 -22.01 -3.59 -9.52
N LEU A 232 -23.15 -3.02 -9.12
CA LEU A 232 -23.21 -1.85 -8.23
C LEU A 232 -22.75 -2.17 -6.81
N THR A 233 -22.98 -3.40 -6.32
CA THR A 233 -22.48 -3.85 -5.00
C THR A 233 -21.00 -4.21 -5.04
N GLY A 234 -20.47 -4.72 -6.16
CA GLY A 234 -19.05 -5.08 -6.31
C GLY A 234 -18.12 -3.86 -6.30
N ARG A 235 -18.42 -2.81 -7.09
CA ARG A 235 -17.59 -1.59 -7.16
C ARG A 235 -17.52 -0.81 -5.83
N LEU A 236 -18.60 -0.83 -5.04
CA LEU A 236 -18.64 -0.19 -3.72
C LEU A 236 -17.77 -0.93 -2.69
N LEU A 237 -17.59 -2.25 -2.86
CA LEU A 237 -16.87 -3.10 -1.91
C LEU A 237 -15.42 -3.35 -2.33
N SER A 238 -15.12 -3.38 -3.63
CA SER A 238 -13.79 -3.75 -4.14
C SER A 238 -13.07 -2.68 -4.95
N GLY A 239 -13.66 -1.49 -5.15
CA GLY A 239 -13.02 -0.36 -5.84
C GLY A 239 -13.26 -0.30 -7.36
N SER A 240 -12.71 0.73 -8.01
CA SER A 240 -12.71 0.83 -9.48
C SER A 240 -11.86 -0.26 -10.11
N ARG A 241 -12.37 -0.92 -11.16
CA ARG A 241 -11.59 -1.92 -11.90
C ARG A 241 -10.66 -1.21 -12.87
N ASP A 242 -9.40 -1.17 -12.53
CA ASP A 242 -8.40 -0.37 -13.22
C ASP A 242 -7.54 -1.25 -14.12
N ILE A 243 -7.35 -0.78 -15.35
CA ILE A 243 -6.53 -1.40 -16.37
C ILE A 243 -5.36 -0.47 -16.65
N TRP A 244 -4.14 -0.97 -16.50
CA TRP A 244 -2.91 -0.24 -16.83
C TRP A 244 -2.80 0.00 -18.34
N LEU A 245 -2.47 1.23 -18.72
CA LEU A 245 -2.23 1.68 -20.10
C LEU A 245 -0.79 2.13 -20.35
N GLY A 246 0.09 2.09 -19.35
CA GLY A 246 1.47 2.53 -19.48
C GLY A 246 2.28 1.70 -20.49
N SER A 247 3.53 2.10 -20.73
CA SER A 247 4.46 1.39 -21.62
C SER A 247 4.69 -0.04 -21.09
N GLY A 248 3.90 -0.94 -21.66
CA GLY A 248 3.48 -2.21 -21.09
C GLY A 248 2.03 -2.45 -21.51
N GLY A 249 1.76 -2.26 -22.82
CA GLY A 249 0.48 -2.68 -23.39
C GLY A 249 0.24 -4.17 -23.08
N PRO A 250 -1.02 -4.61 -23.07
CA PRO A 250 -1.33 -6.00 -22.77
C PRO A 250 -0.51 -6.90 -23.69
N ALA A 251 0.18 -7.89 -23.10
CA ALA A 251 0.46 -9.10 -23.85
C ALA A 251 -0.92 -9.68 -24.20
N ILE A 252 -1.29 -9.51 -25.47
CA ILE A 252 -2.47 -10.16 -26.07
C ILE A 252 -2.19 -11.65 -26.14
#